data_AF-A0A095AXB3-F1
#
_entry.id   AF-A0A095AXB3-F1
#
_cell.length_a   1.000
_cell.length_b   1.000
_cell.length_c   1.000
_cell.angle_alpha   90.00
_cell.angle_beta   90.00
_cell.angle_gamma   90.00
#
_symmetry.space_group_name_H-M   'P 1'
#
loop_
_entity.id
_entity.type
_entity.pdbx_description
1 polymer ?
#
loop_
_entity_poly.entity_id
_entity_poly.type
_entity_poly.pdbx_seq_one_letter_code
_entity_poly.pdbx_strand_id
1 'polypeptide(L)'
;NQIDHICINKKFRRTMEDVRTRSGADIALDQHLVVANLKLKLKKNWISGQTALQKFNIAFLRDTNKLNEFKIALNNRFQALQDIMTEEETTMEDNWKGIKEALTSACQEVLGRKKHHHKEWISIETQDNIKERKNK
;
A
#
# COMPACT_ATOMS: atom_id res chain seq x y z
N ASN A 1 5.38 -4.12 -39.70
CA ASN A 1 4.15 -4.63 -39.03
C ASN A 1 4.00 -3.93 -37.70
N GLN A 2 3.07 -3.00 -37.57
CA GLN A 2 2.76 -2.33 -36.30
C GLN A 2 1.79 -3.22 -35.53
N ILE A 3 2.25 -3.83 -34.44
CA ILE A 3 1.49 -4.84 -33.67
C ILE A 3 0.80 -4.21 -32.45
N ASP A 4 1.29 -3.04 -32.01
CA ASP A 4 0.79 -2.38 -30.82
C ASP A 4 -0.34 -1.39 -31.15
N HIS A 5 -1.50 -1.62 -30.54
CA HIS A 5 -2.69 -0.81 -30.72
C HIS A 5 -3.30 -0.39 -29.38
N ILE A 6 -3.71 0.88 -29.28
CA ILE A 6 -4.53 1.39 -28.18
C ILE A 6 -5.95 1.53 -28.69
N CYS A 7 -6.83 0.62 -28.24
CA CYS A 7 -8.23 0.63 -28.63
C CYS A 7 -9.08 1.44 -27.64
N ILE A 8 -9.89 2.36 -28.15
CA ILE A 8 -10.86 3.12 -27.36
C ILE A 8 -12.26 2.95 -27.94
N ASN A 9 -13.28 2.85 -27.08
CA ASN A 9 -14.66 2.78 -27.53
C ASN A 9 -15.01 4.02 -28.37
N LYS A 10 -15.70 3.82 -29.51
CA LYS A 10 -16.10 4.86 -30.46
C LYS A 10 -16.78 6.07 -29.81
N LYS A 11 -17.56 5.85 -28.74
CA LYS A 11 -18.21 6.92 -27.97
C LYS A 11 -17.21 7.89 -27.32
N PHE A 12 -16.04 7.40 -26.91
CA PHE A 12 -15.00 8.17 -26.24
C PHE A 12 -13.88 8.61 -27.18
N ARG A 13 -13.98 8.40 -28.50
CA ARG A 13 -12.90 8.78 -29.44
C ARG A 13 -12.40 10.22 -29.31
N ARG A 14 -13.28 11.16 -28.92
CA ARG A 14 -12.94 12.59 -28.73
C ARG A 14 -12.12 12.87 -27.47
N THR A 15 -11.94 11.88 -26.59
CA THR A 15 -11.16 12.03 -25.37
C THR A 15 -9.69 11.75 -25.63
N MET A 16 -9.34 11.19 -26.79
CA MET A 16 -7.96 10.97 -27.20
C MET A 16 -7.42 12.25 -27.82
N GLU A 17 -6.51 12.90 -27.10
CA GLU A 17 -5.93 14.18 -27.52
C GLU A 17 -4.71 13.99 -28.42
N ASP A 18 -3.92 12.95 -28.15
CA ASP A 18 -2.66 12.71 -28.87
C ASP A 18 -2.26 11.23 -28.75
N VAL A 19 -1.65 10.69 -29.80
CA VAL A 19 -1.09 9.32 -29.82
C VAL A 19 0.26 9.38 -30.52
N ARG A 20 1.30 8.95 -29.82
CA ARG A 20 2.67 8.98 -30.33
C ARG A 20 3.33 7.63 -30.17
N THR A 21 4.15 7.30 -31.16
CA THR A 21 5.06 6.17 -31.11
C THR A 21 6.42 6.67 -30.65
N ARG A 22 6.90 6.15 -29.53
CA ARG A 22 8.24 6.43 -29.00
C ARG A 22 9.16 5.26 -29.34
N SER A 23 10.13 5.51 -30.22
CA SER A 23 11.26 4.62 -30.42
C SER A 23 12.21 4.79 -29.23
N GLY A 24 12.53 3.69 -28.56
CA GLY A 24 13.46 3.71 -27.42
C GLY A 24 14.85 4.19 -27.86
N ALA A 25 15.48 5.03 -27.04
CA ALA A 25 16.92 5.14 -27.01
C ALA A 25 17.40 4.21 -25.88
N ASP A 26 18.31 3.28 -26.20
CA ASP A 26 19.19 2.55 -25.27
C ASP A 26 18.82 1.16 -24.68
N ILE A 27 17.93 0.38 -25.28
CA ILE A 27 17.99 -1.10 -25.15
C ILE A 27 17.59 -1.70 -26.48
N ALA A 28 18.37 -2.63 -27.02
CA ALA A 28 18.19 -3.29 -28.33
C ALA A 28 16.94 -4.20 -28.40
N LEU A 29 15.77 -3.65 -28.13
CA LEU A 29 14.47 -4.25 -28.39
C LEU A 29 13.82 -3.43 -29.50
N ASP A 30 13.54 -4.06 -30.63
CA ASP A 30 12.83 -3.51 -31.80
C ASP A 30 11.34 -3.25 -31.51
N GLN A 31 11.00 -2.78 -30.30
CA GLN A 31 9.64 -2.55 -29.84
C GLN A 31 9.37 -1.04 -29.73
N HIS A 32 8.37 -0.59 -30.47
CA HIS A 32 7.93 0.79 -30.50
C HIS A 32 6.83 1.03 -29.46
N LEU A 33 7.14 1.79 -28.40
CA LEU A 33 6.14 2.11 -27.38
C LEU A 33 5.07 3.05 -27.95
N VAL A 34 3.80 2.66 -27.91
CA VAL A 34 2.68 3.55 -28.23
C VAL A 34 2.18 4.22 -26.97
N VAL A 35 2.18 5.55 -26.95
CA VAL A 35 1.73 6.39 -25.82
C VAL A 35 0.53 7.21 -26.28
N ALA A 36 -0.57 7.17 -25.52
CA ALA A 36 -1.76 7.99 -25.78
C ALA A 36 -2.04 8.96 -24.62
N ASN A 37 -2.31 10.21 -24.97
CA ASN A 37 -2.85 11.22 -24.05
C ASN A 37 -4.38 11.21 -24.13
N LEU A 38 -5.02 11.06 -22.96
CA LEU A 38 -6.48 10.95 -22.84
C LEU A 38 -7.03 11.98 -21.84
N LYS A 39 -8.06 12.73 -22.24
CA LYS A 39 -8.83 13.62 -21.37
C LYS A 39 -10.15 12.99 -20.96
N LEU A 40 -10.13 12.31 -19.81
CA LEU A 40 -11.27 11.58 -19.26
C LEU A 40 -11.54 12.02 -17.81
N LYS A 41 -12.82 12.09 -17.43
CA LYS A 41 -13.22 12.20 -16.02
C LYS A 41 -13.49 10.80 -15.48
N LEU A 42 -12.56 10.27 -14.69
CA LEU A 42 -12.72 8.96 -14.07
C LEU A 42 -13.50 9.11 -12.75
N LYS A 43 -14.54 8.30 -12.58
CA LYS A 43 -15.19 8.14 -11.27
C LYS A 43 -14.37 7.14 -10.47
N LYS A 44 -13.91 7.55 -9.29
CA LYS A 44 -13.23 6.62 -8.38
C LYS A 44 -14.24 5.59 -7.90
N ASN A 45 -14.02 4.33 -8.29
CA ASN A 45 -14.67 3.21 -7.63
C ASN A 45 -13.99 3.04 -6.27
N TRP A 46 -14.59 3.62 -5.23
CA TRP A 46 -14.24 3.26 -3.87
C TRP A 46 -14.62 1.80 -3.71
N ILE A 47 -13.65 0.91 -3.52
CA ILE A 47 -13.89 -0.46 -3.10
C ILE A 47 -14.50 -0.34 -1.69
N SER A 48 -15.83 -0.32 -1.61
CA SER A 48 -16.55 -0.30 -0.34
C SER A 48 -16.31 -1.64 0.33
N GLY A 49 -15.40 -1.66 1.30
CA GLY A 49 -15.04 -2.89 2.03
C GLY A 49 -13.56 -3.11 2.24
N GLN A 50 -12.68 -2.17 1.89
CA GLN A 50 -11.31 -2.25 2.39
C GLN A 50 -11.32 -1.93 3.89
N THR A 51 -11.18 -2.97 4.72
CA THR A 51 -10.95 -2.88 6.17
C THR A 51 -10.10 -1.64 6.44
N ALA A 52 -10.61 -0.71 7.25
CA ALA A 52 -9.93 0.54 7.57
C ALA A 52 -8.45 0.23 7.77
N LEU A 53 -7.60 0.72 6.86
CA LEU A 53 -6.17 0.38 6.80
C LEU A 53 -5.58 0.76 8.16
N GLN A 54 -5.46 -0.23 9.05
CA GLN A 54 -4.94 0.01 10.38
C GLN A 54 -3.46 0.31 10.21
N LYS A 55 -3.12 1.59 10.40
CA LYS A 55 -1.76 2.08 10.23
C LYS A 55 -0.88 1.46 11.31
N PHE A 56 0.32 1.03 10.93
CA PHE A 56 1.34 0.64 11.90
C PHE A 56 1.90 1.86 12.64
N ASN A 57 2.47 1.65 13.82
CA ASN A 57 3.10 2.72 14.57
C ASN A 57 4.54 2.99 14.08
N ILE A 58 4.65 3.75 12.99
CA ILE A 58 5.94 4.10 12.34
C ILE A 58 6.86 4.89 13.28
N ALA A 59 6.34 5.51 14.35
CA ALA A 59 7.16 6.23 15.31
C ALA A 59 8.22 5.34 15.99
N PHE A 60 7.96 4.03 16.13
CA PHE A 60 8.94 3.10 16.68
C PHE A 60 10.20 2.93 15.83
N LEU A 61 10.14 3.24 14.53
CA LEU A 61 11.34 3.23 13.67
C LEU A 61 12.31 4.38 13.96
N ARG A 62 11.94 5.35 14.81
CA ARG A 62 12.87 6.38 15.30
C ARG A 62 13.79 5.85 16.40
N ASP A 63 13.39 4.78 17.07
CA ASP A 63 14.21 4.11 18.07
C ASP A 63 15.16 3.13 17.36
N THR A 64 16.47 3.31 17.57
CA THR A 64 17.51 2.53 16.90
C THR A 64 17.42 1.04 17.22
N ASN A 65 17.05 0.67 18.46
CA ASN A 65 16.92 -0.72 18.88
C ASN A 65 15.73 -1.37 18.17
N LYS A 66 14.57 -0.71 18.17
CA LYS A 66 13.36 -1.17 17.46
C LYS A 66 13.56 -1.27 15.95
N LEU A 67 14.30 -0.33 15.35
CA LEU A 67 14.64 -0.39 13.94
C LEU A 67 15.54 -1.61 13.64
N ASN A 68 16.49 -1.93 14.52
CA ASN A 68 17.33 -3.11 14.36
C ASN A 68 16.54 -4.42 14.55
N GLU A 69 15.66 -4.49 15.55
CA GLU A 69 14.71 -5.60 15.72
C GLU A 69 13.87 -5.80 14.45
N PHE A 70 13.35 -4.71 13.87
CA PHE A 70 12.57 -4.78 12.63
C PHE A 70 13.40 -5.32 11.46
N LYS A 71 14.64 -4.85 11.29
CA LYS A 71 15.55 -5.36 10.25
C LYS A 71 15.80 -6.87 10.39
N ILE A 72 16.06 -7.35 11.61
CA ILE A 72 16.28 -8.77 11.89
C ILE A 72 15.02 -9.58 11.59
N ALA A 73 13.86 -9.14 12.13
CA ALA A 73 12.59 -9.82 11.96
C ALA A 73 12.13 -9.86 10.48
N LEU A 74 12.47 -8.83 9.71
CA LEU A 74 12.22 -8.77 8.27
C LEU A 74 13.14 -9.73 7.52
N ASN A 75 14.46 -9.65 7.75
CA ASN A 75 15.44 -10.50 7.08
C ASN A 75 15.16 -11.99 7.32
N ASN A 76 14.86 -12.39 8.55
CA ASN A 76 14.54 -13.77 8.88
C ASN A 76 13.32 -14.29 8.12
N ARG A 77 12.28 -13.46 7.97
CA ARG A 77 11.07 -13.83 7.20
C ARG A 77 11.33 -13.90 5.70
N PHE A 78 12.13 -12.98 5.17
CA PHE A 78 12.48 -13.00 3.76
C PHE A 78 13.38 -14.18 3.41
N GLN A 79 14.27 -14.59 4.32
CA GLN A 79 15.06 -15.80 4.15
C GLN A 79 14.14 -17.03 4.07
N ALA A 80 13.24 -17.19 5.06
CA ALA A 80 12.28 -18.28 5.04
C ALA A 80 11.37 -18.27 3.79
N LEU A 81 10.99 -17.08 3.31
CA LEU A 81 10.22 -16.95 2.07
C LEU A 81 11.04 -17.36 0.84
N GLN A 82 12.32 -16.99 0.76
CA GLN A 82 13.20 -17.42 -0.34
C GLN A 82 13.36 -18.94 -0.37
N ASP A 83 13.57 -19.55 0.80
CA ASP A 83 13.73 -21.01 0.91
C ASP A 83 12.48 -21.72 0.34
N ILE A 84 11.27 -21.26 0.72
CA ILE A 84 9.99 -21.76 0.17
C ILE A 84 9.90 -21.53 -1.36
N MET A 85 10.26 -20.34 -1.83
CA MET A 85 10.23 -20.00 -3.26
C MET A 85 11.23 -20.80 -4.09
N THR A 86 12.29 -21.32 -3.49
CA THR A 86 13.26 -22.19 -4.17
C THR A 86 12.83 -23.66 -4.18
N GLU A 87 11.97 -24.08 -3.26
CA GLU A 87 11.48 -25.46 -3.15
C GLU A 87 10.19 -25.73 -3.97
N GLU A 88 9.33 -24.72 -4.16
CA GLU A 88 8.08 -24.82 -4.92
C GLU A 88 8.09 -23.96 -6.21
N GLU A 89 7.58 -24.50 -7.32
CA GLU A 89 7.20 -23.71 -8.51
C GLU A 89 5.98 -22.83 -8.19
N THR A 90 6.25 -21.70 -7.53
CA THR A 90 5.26 -20.71 -7.13
C THR A 90 4.93 -19.77 -8.30
N THR A 91 3.65 -19.44 -8.45
CA THR A 91 3.25 -18.45 -9.47
C THR A 91 3.70 -17.05 -9.06
N MET A 92 3.83 -16.14 -10.04
CA MET A 92 4.19 -14.74 -9.74
C MET A 92 3.20 -14.06 -8.78
N GLU A 93 1.94 -14.49 -8.78
CA GLU A 93 0.89 -13.97 -7.90
C GLU A 93 1.07 -14.47 -6.46
N ASP A 94 1.46 -15.73 -6.28
CA ASP A 94 1.80 -16.31 -4.97
C ASP A 94 3.04 -15.65 -4.38
N ASN A 95 4.04 -15.37 -5.21
CA ASN A 95 5.26 -14.65 -4.80
C ASN A 95 4.94 -13.24 -4.28
N TRP A 96 4.09 -12.52 -5.01
CA TRP A 96 3.64 -11.20 -4.58
C TRP A 96 2.87 -11.26 -3.25
N LYS A 97 2.03 -12.28 -3.07
CA LYS A 97 1.31 -12.52 -1.82
C LYS A 97 2.26 -12.80 -0.65
N GLY A 98 3.26 -13.68 -0.85
CA GLY A 98 4.26 -14.01 0.15
C GLY A 98 5.08 -12.80 0.61
N ILE A 99 5.53 -11.95 -0.33
CA ILE A 99 6.25 -10.70 -0.03
C ILE A 99 5.38 -9.78 0.84
N LYS A 100 4.11 -9.61 0.46
CA LYS A 100 3.16 -8.77 1.20
C LYS A 100 2.91 -9.30 2.60
N GLU A 101 2.79 -10.61 2.76
CA GLU A 101 2.57 -11.27 4.06
C GLU A 101 3.81 -11.18 4.97
N ALA A 102 5.01 -11.40 4.43
CA ALA A 102 6.27 -11.26 5.17
C ALA A 102 6.43 -9.83 5.73
N LEU A 103 6.21 -8.82 4.88
CA LEU A 103 6.29 -7.42 5.29
C LEU A 103 5.21 -7.05 6.32
N THR A 104 3.96 -7.47 6.10
CA THR A 104 2.84 -7.16 6.99
C THR A 104 3.02 -7.81 8.36
N SER A 105 3.52 -9.05 8.39
CA SER A 105 3.79 -9.80 9.61
C SER A 105 4.93 -9.18 10.41
N ALA A 106 6.04 -8.80 9.77
CA ALA A 106 7.14 -8.09 10.42
C ALA A 106 6.70 -6.75 11.02
N CYS A 107 5.90 -5.98 10.26
CA CYS A 107 5.34 -4.73 10.77
C CYS A 107 4.44 -4.97 11.99
N GLN A 108 3.60 -6.00 11.95
CA GLN A 108 2.65 -6.27 13.04
C GLN A 108 3.35 -6.75 14.31
N GLU A 109 4.42 -7.55 14.19
CA GLU A 109 5.20 -8.03 15.34
C GLU A 109 5.99 -6.89 16.01
N VAL A 110 6.74 -6.10 15.24
CA VAL A 110 7.71 -5.15 15.82
C VAL A 110 7.10 -3.77 16.03
N LEU A 111 6.31 -3.28 15.08
CA LEU A 111 5.76 -1.91 15.11
C LEU A 111 4.37 -1.89 15.75
N GLY A 112 3.62 -2.98 15.65
CA GLY A 112 2.24 -3.06 16.10
C GLY A 112 1.32 -2.04 15.42
N ARG A 113 0.04 -2.11 15.76
CA ARG A 113 -0.98 -1.20 15.22
C ARG A 113 -0.98 0.12 15.98
N LYS A 114 -1.15 1.22 15.26
CA LYS A 114 -1.33 2.55 15.87
C LYS A 114 -2.63 2.53 16.67
N LYS A 115 -2.52 2.67 17.98
CA LYS A 115 -3.70 2.81 18.85
C LYS A 115 -4.33 4.18 18.59
N HIS A 116 -5.64 4.18 18.36
CA HIS A 116 -6.41 5.40 18.47
C HIS A 116 -6.60 5.67 19.96
N HIS A 117 -5.96 6.73 20.46
CA HIS A 117 -6.31 7.23 21.78
C HIS A 117 -7.72 7.78 21.68
N HIS A 118 -8.68 7.03 22.23
CA HIS A 118 -9.99 7.60 22.50
C HIS A 118 -9.79 8.64 23.60
N LYS A 119 -10.13 9.90 23.30
CA LYS A 119 -10.21 10.91 24.33
C LYS A 119 -11.44 10.55 25.16
N GLU A 120 -11.27 10.30 26.46
CA GLU A 120 -12.40 10.07 27.35
C GLU A 120 -13.38 11.24 27.21
N TRP A 121 -14.63 10.91 26.91
CA TRP A 121 -15.70 11.90 26.71
C TRP A 121 -15.93 12.76 27.95
N ILE A 122 -15.57 12.25 29.13
CA ILE A 122 -15.69 12.93 30.42
C ILE A 122 -14.31 12.88 31.08
N SER A 123 -13.72 14.05 31.37
CA SER A 123 -12.47 14.11 32.15
C SER A 123 -12.74 13.86 33.63
N ILE A 124 -11.71 13.41 34.35
CA ILE A 124 -11.73 13.30 35.82
C ILE A 124 -12.11 14.65 36.46
N GLU A 125 -11.55 15.75 35.95
CA GLU A 125 -11.90 17.12 36.36
C GLU A 125 -13.40 17.43 36.20
N THR A 126 -14.05 16.93 35.14
CA THR A 126 -15.49 17.09 34.96
C THR A 126 -16.28 16.30 36.01
N GLN A 127 -15.83 15.09 36.37
CA GLN A 127 -16.45 14.31 37.44
C GLN A 127 -16.29 14.99 38.82
N ASP A 128 -15.11 15.56 39.10
CA ASP A 128 -14.85 16.24 40.36
C ASP A 128 -15.73 17.49 40.52
N ASN A 129 -15.89 18.28 39.45
CA ASN A 129 -16.83 19.41 39.43
C ASN A 129 -18.30 18.99 39.66
N ILE A 130 -18.71 17.81 39.16
CA ILE A 130 -20.06 17.28 39.40
C ILE A 130 -20.23 16.88 40.87
N LYS A 131 -19.20 16.29 41.50
CA LYS A 131 -19.22 15.92 42.92
C LYS A 131 -19.27 17.17 43.82
N GLU A 132 -18.47 18.20 43.53
CA GLU A 132 -18.52 19.46 44.29
C GLU A 132 -19.90 20.11 44.27
N ARG A 133 -20.58 20.09 43.12
CA ARG A 133 -21.95 20.63 42.99
C ARG A 133 -23.00 19.80 43.71
N LYS A 134 -22.76 18.50 43.96
CA LYS A 134 -23.66 17.62 44.72
C LYS A 134 -23.52 17.74 46.23
N ASN A 135 -22.36 18.23 46.71
CA ASN A 135 -22.08 18.40 48.14
C ASN A 135 -22.39 19.83 48.63
N LYS A 136 -22.99 20.67 47.78
CA LYS A 136 -23.66 21.93 48.16
C LYS A 136 -25.16 21.67 48.30
#